data_AF-A0A7G8DH24-F1
#
_entry.id   AF-A0A7G8DH24-F1
#
_cell.length_a   1.000
_cell.length_b   1.000
_cell.length_c   1.000
_cell.angle_alpha   90.00
_cell.angle_beta   90.00
_cell.angle_gamma   90.00
#
_symmetry.space_group_name_H-M   'P 1'
#
loop_
_entity.id
_entity.type
_entity.pdbx_description
1 polymer ?
#
loop_
_entity_poly.entity_id
_entity_poly.type
_entity_poly.pdbx_seq_one_letter_code
_entity_poly.pdbx_strand_id
1 'polypeptide(L)' 'MFNGQSELLSSCSKVVDLYLETTCSGSISGSAYESLICLEASADKIDQKLIQHLKRRILQGSIAVINSAA' A
#
# COMPACT_ATOMS: atom_id res chain seq x y z
N MET A 1 -21.61 5.46 -20.95
CA MET A 1 -21.82 4.94 -19.58
C MET A 1 -21.16 3.58 -19.51
N PHE A 2 -19.95 3.49 -18.93
CA PHE A 2 -19.24 2.22 -18.72
C PHE A 2 -19.14 1.99 -17.21
N ASN A 3 -20.23 1.48 -16.62
CA ASN A 3 -20.28 1.01 -15.23
C ASN A 3 -20.24 -0.52 -15.28
N GLY A 4 -19.23 -1.14 -14.67
CA GLY A 4 -19.26 -2.58 -14.42
C GLY A 4 -17.91 -3.30 -14.34
N GLN A 5 -16.82 -2.76 -14.93
CA GLN A 5 -15.49 -3.39 -14.83
C GLN A 5 -14.57 -2.76 -13.78
N SER A 6 -14.94 -1.61 -13.21
CA SER A 6 -14.06 -0.85 -12.30
C SER A 6 -14.09 -1.33 -10.85
N GLU A 7 -15.11 -2.08 -10.43
CA GLU A 7 -15.26 -2.49 -9.03
C GLU A 7 -14.48 -3.76 -8.66
N LEU A 8 -14.25 -4.68 -9.61
CA LEU A 8 -13.48 -5.90 -9.35
C LEU A 8 -11.97 -5.67 -9.40
N LEU A 9 -11.50 -4.68 -10.16
CA LEU A 9 -10.11 -4.19 -10.09
C LEU A 9 -9.86 -3.37 -8.80
N SER A 10 -10.91 -2.92 -8.11
CA SER A 10 -10.83 -1.95 -7.02
C SER A 10 -10.15 -2.46 -5.73
N SER A 11 -9.94 -3.77 -5.56
CA SER A 11 -9.31 -4.33 -4.35
C SER A 11 -7.84 -4.71 -4.56
N CYS A 12 -7.49 -5.36 -5.68
CA CYS A 12 -6.09 -5.65 -6.02
C CYS A 12 -5.32 -4.39 -6.46
N SER A 13 -5.99 -3.36 -6.97
CA SER A 13 -5.31 -2.12 -7.38
C SER A 13 -4.79 -1.31 -6.19
N LYS A 14 -5.45 -1.35 -5.02
CA LYS A 14 -5.13 -0.43 -3.91
C LYS A 14 -3.73 -0.64 -3.32
N VAL A 15 -3.27 -1.89 -3.17
CA VAL A 15 -1.92 -2.18 -2.65
C VAL A 15 -0.85 -1.79 -3.67
N VAL A 16 -1.10 -2.07 -4.95
CA VAL A 16 -0.18 -1.72 -6.05
C VAL A 16 -0.09 -0.21 -6.22
N ASP A 17 -1.22 0.50 -6.24
CA ASP A 17 -1.28 1.96 -6.29
C ASP A 17 -0.53 2.59 -5.12
N LEU A 18 -0.80 2.13 -3.89
CA LEU A 18 -0.13 2.64 -2.71
C LEU A 18 1.38 2.34 -2.75
N TYR A 19 1.78 1.18 -3.26
CA TYR A 19 3.19 0.82 -3.44
C TYR A 19 3.88 1.75 -4.44
N LEU A 20 3.24 2.04 -5.58
CA LEU A 20 3.75 2.95 -6.60
C LEU A 20 3.85 4.38 -6.06
N GLU A 21 2.78 4.87 -5.43
CA GLU A 21 2.73 6.19 -4.81
C GLU A 21 3.83 6.34 -3.75
N THR A 22 3.94 5.37 -2.84
CA THR A 22 4.98 5.39 -1.80
C THR A 22 6.39 5.34 -2.40
N THR A 23 6.59 4.53 -3.45
CA THR A 23 7.89 4.42 -4.11
C THR A 23 8.26 5.72 -4.83
N CYS A 24 7.28 6.43 -5.38
CA CYS A 24 7.47 7.71 -6.08
C CYS A 24 7.66 8.87 -5.09
N SER A 25 6.84 8.93 -4.04
CA SER A 25 6.86 9.99 -3.03
C SER A 25 7.98 9.81 -2.00
N GLY A 26 8.49 8.59 -1.81
CA GLY A 26 9.44 8.26 -0.74
C GLY A 26 8.83 8.32 0.67
N SER A 27 7.51 8.40 0.78
CA SER A 27 6.79 8.50 2.05
C SER A 27 5.43 7.81 1.97
N ILE A 28 4.96 7.31 3.11
CA ILE A 28 3.64 6.69 3.27
C ILE A 28 2.95 7.27 4.51
N SER A 29 1.64 7.48 4.45
CA SER A 29 0.87 7.90 5.63
C SER A 29 0.80 6.77 6.67
N GLY A 30 0.91 7.10 7.95
CA GLY A 30 0.83 6.12 9.05
C GLY A 30 -0.45 5.28 9.00
N SER A 31 -1.61 5.93 8.78
CA SER A 31 -2.91 5.25 8.63
C SER A 31 -2.98 4.31 7.42
N ALA A 32 -2.34 4.69 6.31
CA ALA A 32 -2.25 3.85 5.12
C ALA A 32 -1.34 2.63 5.36
N TYR A 33 -0.23 2.84 6.07
CA TYR A 33 0.68 1.77 6.47
C TYR A 33 0.02 0.78 7.45
N GLU A 34 -0.74 1.27 8.44
CA GLU A 34 -1.50 0.41 9.36
C GLU A 34 -2.55 -0.44 8.61
N SER A 35 -3.32 0.19 7.72
CA SER A 35 -4.29 -0.53 6.87
C SER A 35 -3.60 -1.60 6.02
N LEU A 36 -2.42 -1.30 5.50
CA LEU A 36 -1.59 -2.23 4.74
C LEU A 36 -1.19 -3.46 5.56
N ILE A 37 -0.72 -3.26 6.80
CA ILE A 37 -0.33 -4.35 7.69
C ILE A 37 -1.54 -5.21 8.04
N CYS A 38 -2.69 -4.61 8.30
CA CYS A 38 -3.93 -5.35 8.57
C CYS A 38 -4.35 -6.22 7.37
N LEU A 39 -4.14 -5.73 6.14
CA LEU A 39 -4.46 -6.46 4.92
C LEU A 39 -3.47 -7.58 4.60
N GLU A 40 -2.22 -7.54 5.10
CA GLU A 40 -1.18 -8.54 4.81
C GLU A 40 -1.63 -9.98 5.06
N ALA A 41 -2.39 -10.21 6.14
CA ALA A 41 -2.87 -11.54 6.53
C ALA A 41 -3.92 -12.11 5.57
N SER A 42 -4.65 -11.24 4.85
CA SER A 42 -5.75 -11.61 3.95
C SER A 42 -5.43 -11.35 2.48
N ALA A 43 -4.23 -10.84 2.19
CA ALA A 43 -3.78 -10.47 0.86
C ALA A 43 -3.26 -11.67 0.06
N ASP A 44 -3.39 -11.60 -1.26
CA ASP A 44 -2.80 -12.57 -2.18
C ASP A 44 -1.27 -12.56 -2.12
N LYS A 45 -0.63 -13.63 -2.63
CA LYS A 45 0.85 -13.78 -2.60
C LYS A 45 1.62 -12.62 -3.24
N ILE A 46 1.04 -11.96 -4.25
CA ILE A 46 1.67 -10.82 -4.93
C ILE A 46 1.63 -9.60 -4.01
N ASP A 47 0.46 -9.29 -3.49
CA ASP A 47 0.28 -8.18 -2.55
C ASP A 47 1.15 -8.39 -1.32
N GLN A 48 1.10 -9.56 -0.67
CA GLN A 48 1.99 -9.88 0.46
C GLN A 48 3.47 -9.56 0.19
N LYS A 49 3.99 -9.90 -1.00
CA LYS A 49 5.37 -9.56 -1.37
C LYS A 49 5.60 -8.05 -1.47
N LEU A 50 4.67 -7.31 -2.04
CA LEU A 50 4.73 -5.84 -2.12
C LEU A 50 4.71 -5.23 -0.72
N ILE A 51 3.80 -5.68 0.15
CA ILE A 51 3.69 -5.24 1.53
C ILE A 51 5.00 -5.47 2.28
N GLN A 52 5.56 -6.68 2.19
CA GLN A 52 6.84 -6.99 2.85
C GLN A 52 8.02 -6.20 2.28
N HIS A 53 8.03 -5.94 0.98
CA HIS A 53 9.05 -5.10 0.37
C HIS A 53 8.96 -3.66 0.90
N LEU A 54 7.75 -3.13 1.02
CA LEU A 54 7.47 -1.79 1.51
C LEU A 54 7.84 -1.66 3.01
N LYS A 55 7.47 -2.64 3.85
CA LYS A 55 7.90 -2.77 5.25
C LYS A 55 9.41 -2.76 5.38
N ARG A 56 10.12 -3.53 4.54
CA ARG A 56 11.60 -3.60 4.58
C ARG A 56 12.21 -2.24 4.24
N ARG A 57 11.71 -1.55 3.22
CA ARG A 57 12.19 -0.22 2.84
C ARG A 57 11.93 0.84 3.91
N ILE A 58 10.82 0.76 4.62
CA ILE A 58 10.54 1.60 5.78
C ILE A 58 11.56 1.32 6.91
N LEU A 59 11.79 0.05 7.24
CA LEU A 59 12.78 -0.36 8.26
C LEU A 59 14.20 0.07 7.89
N GLN A 60 14.53 0.12 6.60
CA GLN A 60 15.80 0.62 6.08
C GLN A 60 15.89 2.15 6.03
N GLY A 61 14.83 2.87 6.42
CA GLY A 61 14.77 4.34 6.34
C GLY A 61 14.69 4.90 4.92
N SER A 62 14.42 4.05 3.92
CA SER A 62 14.27 4.47 2.51
C SER A 62 12.89 5.05 2.19
N ILE A 63 11.92 4.80 3.06
CA ILE A 63 10.56 5.35 2.98
C ILE A 63 10.22 5.91 4.36
N ALA A 64 9.80 7.16 4.41
CA ALA A 64 9.36 7.79 5.65
C ALA A 64 7.88 7.46 5.93
N VAL A 65 7.56 7.04 7.15
CA VAL A 65 6.16 6.97 7.60
C VAL A 65 5.80 8.34 8.17
N ILE A 66 4.92 9.05 7.50
CA ILE A 66 4.42 10.36 7.95
C ILE A 66 3.13 10.16 8.73
N ASN A 67 3.13 10.52 10.01
CA ASN A 67 1.88 10.69 10.74
C ASN A 67 1.35 12.07 10.39
N SER A 68 0.33 12.10 9.54
CA SER A 68 -0.51 13.29 9.37
C SER A 68 -1.24 13.52 10.70
N ALA A 69 -0.61 14.26 11.62
CA ALA A 69 -1.27 14.76 12.81
C ALA A 69 -2.30 15.80 12.34
N ALA A 70 -3.56 15.40 12.29
CA ALA A 70 -4.70 16.30 12.28
C ALA A 70 -5.14 16.56 13.72
#